data_AF-A0A935I355-F1
#
_entry.id   AF-A0A935I355-F1
#
_cell.length_a   1.000
_cell.length_b   1.000
_cell.length_c   1.000
_cell.angle_alpha   90.00
_cell.angle_beta   90.00
_cell.angle_gamma   90.00
#
_symmetry.space_group_name_H-M   'P 1'
#
loop_
_entity.id
_entity.type
_entity.pdbx_description
1 polymer ?
#
loop_
_entity_poly.entity_id
_entity_poly.type
_entity_poly.pdbx_seq_one_letter_code
_entity_poly.pdbx_strand_id
1 'polypeptide(L)'
;MLNNLISIDKYRIKPGTDISLKDFDTEYKEDIINKEEGEKLLEESKRKLSEMQDKLYAHDQYSVLIIFQAMDAAGKDGAVKHIMSGINPSGVKVNSFKTPSSTELDHDYLWRHYIALPARGEISIFNRSHYENVLVTRVHPEYILKENLPDINSVEDIKDEFWKKRFKQINRFEKNIYQNGTIVLKFFLHISKKEQKKRFIGRIDDPAKNWKFSPVDIAERKFWKDYQKAYEEAISNTSTEYAPWFIIPADNKWFTRLAITHIIYKQFESLNLEYPVVKPEISEELQKIKQQLISENGNGN
;
A
#
# COMPACT_ATOMS: atom_id res chain seq x y z
N MET A 1 21.99 6.43 10.27
CA MET A 1 21.20 6.73 11.49
C MET A 1 19.84 6.05 11.50
N LEU A 2 18.95 6.26 10.52
CA LEU A 2 17.61 5.62 10.48
C LEU A 2 17.60 4.07 10.57
N ASN A 3 18.56 3.39 9.90
CA ASN A 3 18.62 1.90 9.91
C ASN A 3 18.81 1.30 11.32
N ASN A 4 19.33 2.09 12.27
CA ASN A 4 19.54 1.64 13.64
C ASN A 4 18.33 1.95 14.53
N LEU A 5 17.37 2.74 14.05
CA LEU A 5 16.26 3.28 14.85
C LEU A 5 14.92 2.61 14.52
N ILE A 6 14.73 2.12 13.30
CA ILE A 6 13.51 1.39 12.89
C ILE A 6 13.93 0.10 12.17
N SER A 7 13.81 -1.03 12.85
CA SER A 7 14.07 -2.33 12.23
C SER A 7 12.89 -2.72 11.34
N ILE A 8 13.11 -2.78 10.03
CA ILE A 8 12.10 -3.22 9.06
C ILE A 8 11.65 -4.65 9.34
N ASP A 9 12.60 -5.50 9.72
CA ASP A 9 12.36 -6.92 10.00
C ASP A 9 11.43 -7.13 11.18
N LYS A 10 11.32 -6.15 12.10
CA LYS A 10 10.35 -6.18 13.20
C LYS A 10 8.91 -6.18 12.70
N TYR A 11 8.63 -5.44 11.63
CA TYR A 11 7.27 -5.28 11.11
C TYR A 11 6.97 -6.23 9.96
N ARG A 12 8.00 -6.81 9.33
CA ARG A 12 7.86 -7.76 8.22
C ARG A 12 7.41 -9.13 8.71
N ILE A 13 6.35 -9.66 8.11
CA ILE A 13 5.88 -11.01 8.38
C ILE A 13 6.64 -12.00 7.51
N LYS A 14 7.34 -12.95 8.13
CA LYS A 14 8.09 -13.99 7.42
C LYS A 14 7.14 -14.98 6.74
N PRO A 15 7.50 -15.54 5.58
CA PRO A 15 6.66 -16.53 4.91
C PRO A 15 6.38 -17.75 5.79
N GLY A 16 5.15 -18.26 5.73
CA GLY A 16 4.73 -19.43 6.52
C GLY A 16 4.57 -19.18 8.02
N THR A 17 4.65 -17.92 8.45
CA THR A 17 4.39 -17.56 9.86
C THR A 17 2.89 -17.48 10.11
N ASP A 18 2.40 -18.32 11.00
CA ASP A 18 1.07 -18.17 11.58
C ASP A 18 1.10 -17.04 12.60
N ILE A 19 0.25 -16.03 12.44
CA ILE A 19 0.27 -14.81 13.26
C ILE A 19 -0.99 -14.70 14.11
N SER A 20 -0.83 -14.09 15.28
CA SER A 20 -1.93 -13.56 16.08
C SER A 20 -1.73 -12.06 16.21
N LEU A 21 -2.72 -11.27 15.79
CA LEU A 21 -2.63 -9.80 15.83
C LEU A 21 -2.46 -9.27 17.25
N LYS A 22 -2.81 -10.06 18.28
CA LYS A 22 -2.58 -9.70 19.68
C LYS A 22 -1.10 -9.58 20.05
N ASP A 23 -0.22 -10.22 19.28
CA ASP A 23 1.23 -10.21 19.50
C ASP A 23 1.90 -9.00 18.85
N PHE A 24 1.13 -8.19 18.11
CA PHE A 24 1.62 -6.99 17.44
C PHE A 24 1.06 -5.74 18.12
N ASP A 25 1.95 -4.87 18.56
CA ASP A 25 1.55 -3.60 19.15
C ASP A 25 0.82 -2.71 18.13
N THR A 26 -0.22 -2.01 18.60
CA THR A 26 -0.93 -0.98 17.82
C THR A 26 -0.31 0.40 18.03
N GLU A 27 0.50 0.57 19.07
CA GLU A 27 1.20 1.80 19.45
C GLU A 27 2.71 1.62 19.30
N TYR A 28 3.42 2.70 18.98
CA TYR A 28 4.87 2.73 19.06
C TYR A 28 5.31 2.81 20.52
N LYS A 29 5.96 1.75 21.03
CA LYS A 29 6.36 1.62 22.44
C LYS A 29 7.87 1.70 22.68
N GLU A 30 8.69 1.75 21.63
CA GLU A 30 10.14 1.66 21.79
C GLU A 30 10.72 2.94 22.41
N ASP A 31 10.02 4.08 22.27
CA ASP A 31 10.42 5.39 22.82
C ASP A 31 11.86 5.82 22.46
N ILE A 32 12.44 5.20 21.42
CA ILE A 32 13.78 5.52 20.91
C ILE A 32 13.77 6.85 20.13
N ILE A 33 12.62 7.20 19.56
CA ILE A 33 12.43 8.37 18.70
C ILE A 33 11.20 9.10 19.21
N ASN A 34 11.35 10.38 19.55
CA ASN A 34 10.20 11.20 19.91
C ASN A 34 9.48 11.72 18.65
N LYS A 35 8.30 12.33 18.84
CA LYS A 35 7.50 12.82 17.72
C LYS A 35 8.24 13.85 16.84
N GLU A 36 8.98 14.77 17.43
CA GLU A 36 9.68 15.84 16.69
C GLU A 36 10.80 15.26 15.83
N GLU A 37 11.60 14.36 16.40
CA GLU A 37 12.63 13.61 15.66
C GLU A 37 12.01 12.76 14.56
N GLY A 38 10.92 12.06 14.86
CA GLY A 38 10.21 11.24 13.88
C GLY A 38 9.67 12.05 12.70
N GLU A 39 9.20 13.28 12.93
CA GLU A 39 8.77 14.19 11.87
C GLU A 39 9.96 14.67 11.01
N LYS A 40 11.13 14.95 11.60
CA LYS A 40 12.35 15.28 10.85
C LYS A 40 12.82 14.10 9.97
N LEU A 41 12.83 12.89 10.53
CA LEU A 41 13.21 11.67 9.80
C LEU A 41 12.22 11.34 8.67
N LEU A 42 10.93 11.64 8.87
CA LEU A 42 9.90 11.48 7.85
C LEU A 42 10.17 12.40 6.66
N GLU A 43 10.46 13.68 6.90
CA GLU A 43 10.77 14.63 5.82
C GLU A 43 12.07 14.27 5.08
N GLU A 44 13.10 13.78 5.78
CA GLU A 44 14.29 13.24 5.13
C GLU A 44 13.96 12.04 4.23
N SER A 45 13.15 11.10 4.73
CA SER A 45 12.75 9.90 3.99
C SER A 45 11.90 10.25 2.76
N LYS A 46 11.03 11.26 2.85
CA LYS A 46 10.24 11.76 1.73
C LYS A 46 11.11 12.36 0.63
N ARG A 47 12.11 13.18 0.99
CA ARG A 47 13.06 13.75 0.01
C ARG A 47 13.78 12.65 -0.76
N LYS A 48 14.32 11.65 -0.04
CA LYS A 48 15.00 10.52 -0.68
C LYS A 48 14.06 9.70 -1.54
N LEU A 49 12.83 9.46 -1.08
CA LEU A 49 11.83 8.73 -1.86
C LEU A 49 11.48 9.46 -3.18
N SER A 50 11.44 10.79 -3.17
CA SER A 50 11.28 11.59 -4.40
C SER A 50 12.41 11.34 -5.38
N GLU A 51 13.67 11.48 -4.94
CA GLU A 51 14.86 11.28 -5.78
C GLU A 51 14.89 9.86 -6.38
N MET A 52 14.44 8.87 -5.62
CA MET A 52 14.38 7.49 -6.08
C MET A 52 13.22 7.22 -7.03
N GLN A 53 12.11 7.93 -6.88
CA GLN A 53 11.02 7.83 -7.84
C GLN A 53 11.43 8.43 -9.20
N ASP A 54 12.20 9.51 -9.23
CA ASP A 54 12.78 10.05 -10.47
C ASP A 54 13.68 9.00 -11.16
N LYS A 55 14.51 8.31 -10.38
CA LYS A 55 15.34 7.20 -10.89
C LYS A 55 14.50 6.01 -11.36
N LEU A 56 13.46 5.64 -10.61
CA LEU A 56 12.54 4.55 -11.00
C LEU A 56 11.91 4.87 -12.36
N TYR A 57 11.42 6.10 -12.52
CA TYR A 57 10.79 6.57 -13.74
C TYR A 57 11.77 6.57 -14.92
N ALA A 58 12.99 7.08 -14.72
CA ALA A 58 14.00 7.09 -15.76
C ALA A 58 14.55 5.69 -16.11
N HIS A 59 14.60 4.79 -15.14
CA HIS A 59 15.14 3.43 -15.32
C HIS A 59 14.17 2.53 -16.09
N ASP A 60 12.85 2.72 -15.96
CA ASP A 60 11.79 2.10 -16.79
C ASP A 60 11.81 0.56 -16.90
N GLN A 61 12.38 -0.14 -15.91
CA GLN A 61 12.40 -1.61 -15.86
C GLN A 61 11.54 -2.20 -14.74
N TYR A 62 11.35 -1.44 -13.67
CA TYR A 62 10.54 -1.85 -12.53
C TYR A 62 9.27 -1.04 -12.45
N SER A 63 8.24 -1.62 -11.86
CA SER A 63 7.05 -0.90 -11.39
C SER A 63 6.84 -1.22 -9.93
N VAL A 64 6.09 -0.38 -9.20
CA VAL A 64 5.91 -0.56 -7.75
C VAL A 64 4.43 -0.55 -7.39
N LEU A 65 3.96 -1.63 -6.79
CA LEU A 65 2.62 -1.76 -6.24
C LEU A 65 2.67 -1.67 -4.72
N ILE A 66 2.01 -0.64 -4.16
CA ILE A 66 1.89 -0.43 -2.72
C ILE A 66 0.45 -0.67 -2.31
N ILE A 67 0.21 -1.62 -1.41
CA ILE A 67 -1.13 -2.00 -0.95
C ILE A 67 -1.31 -1.55 0.50
N PHE A 68 -2.39 -0.81 0.76
CA PHE A 68 -2.80 -0.43 2.10
C PHE A 68 -4.12 -1.09 2.48
N GLN A 69 -4.07 -1.93 3.52
CA GLN A 69 -5.24 -2.48 4.19
C GLN A 69 -5.30 -2.05 5.65
N ALA A 70 -6.51 -1.82 6.14
CA ALA A 70 -6.73 -1.35 7.51
C ALA A 70 -8.22 -1.42 7.88
N MET A 71 -8.50 -1.50 9.19
CA MET A 71 -9.82 -1.17 9.71
C MET A 71 -10.17 0.30 9.47
N ASP A 72 -11.46 0.63 9.42
CA ASP A 72 -11.87 2.03 9.26
C ASP A 72 -11.32 2.91 10.38
N ALA A 73 -11.07 4.18 10.05
CA ALA A 73 -10.39 5.15 10.91
C ALA A 73 -8.93 4.82 11.32
N ALA A 74 -8.31 3.76 10.80
CA ALA A 74 -6.88 3.49 10.98
C ALA A 74 -5.95 4.56 10.41
N GLY A 75 -6.44 5.41 9.49
CA GLY A 75 -5.68 6.56 8.98
C GLY A 75 -5.04 6.35 7.62
N LYS A 76 -5.46 5.33 6.87
CA LYS A 76 -4.98 4.99 5.53
C LYS A 76 -4.94 6.18 4.56
N ASP A 77 -6.05 6.91 4.39
CA ASP A 77 -6.07 8.09 3.49
C ASP A 77 -5.07 9.17 3.91
N GLY A 78 -4.91 9.34 5.22
CA GLY A 78 -3.93 10.27 5.78
C GLY A 78 -2.49 9.80 5.58
N ALA A 79 -2.22 8.49 5.66
CA ALA A 79 -0.90 7.94 5.36
C ALA A 79 -0.57 8.13 3.88
N VAL A 80 -1.46 7.72 2.97
CA VAL A 80 -1.30 7.89 1.51
C VAL A 80 -1.04 9.35 1.17
N LYS A 81 -1.88 10.28 1.64
CA LYS A 81 -1.71 11.72 1.38
C LYS A 81 -0.34 12.25 1.82
N HIS A 82 0.14 11.82 2.99
CA HIS A 82 1.40 12.33 3.54
C HIS A 82 2.64 11.72 2.89
N ILE A 83 2.60 10.43 2.54
CA ILE A 83 3.71 9.76 1.88
C ILE A 83 3.86 10.33 0.46
N MET A 84 2.74 10.61 -0.22
CA MET A 84 2.74 11.07 -1.61
C MET A 84 2.93 12.58 -1.80
N SER A 85 2.89 13.38 -0.74
CA SER A 85 3.04 14.84 -0.87
C SER A 85 4.43 15.29 -1.31
N GLY A 86 5.42 14.39 -1.31
CA GLY A 86 6.78 14.65 -1.77
C GLY A 86 7.15 13.96 -3.09
N ILE A 87 6.24 13.24 -3.75
CA ILE A 87 6.54 12.49 -4.98
C ILE A 87 5.92 13.19 -6.19
N ASN A 88 6.59 13.15 -7.35
CA ASN A 88 6.05 13.68 -8.58
C ASN A 88 4.73 12.95 -8.94
N PRO A 89 3.60 13.66 -9.04
CA PRO A 89 2.30 13.04 -9.31
C PRO A 89 2.23 12.31 -10.66
N SER A 90 3.11 12.65 -11.61
CA SER A 90 3.15 11.98 -12.92
C SER A 90 3.58 10.53 -12.84
N GLY A 91 4.35 10.15 -11.81
CA GLY A 91 4.82 8.79 -11.58
C GLY A 91 4.00 7.99 -10.57
N VAL A 92 2.90 8.54 -10.05
CA VAL A 92 2.10 7.90 -8.99
C VAL A 92 0.62 7.91 -9.30
N LYS A 93 -0.03 6.75 -9.20
CA LYS A 93 -1.48 6.60 -9.30
C LYS A 93 -2.05 6.06 -8.00
N VAL A 94 -3.13 6.67 -7.51
CA VAL A 94 -3.85 6.19 -6.31
C VAL A 94 -5.19 5.60 -6.73
N ASN A 95 -5.32 4.28 -6.59
CA ASN A 95 -6.53 3.53 -6.87
C ASN A 95 -7.24 3.21 -5.56
N SER A 96 -8.40 3.84 -5.34
CA SER A 96 -9.21 3.64 -4.13
C SER A 96 -10.38 2.71 -4.42
N PHE A 97 -10.20 1.42 -4.18
CA PHE A 97 -11.21 0.41 -4.46
C PHE A 97 -12.39 0.51 -3.51
N LYS A 98 -13.61 0.48 -4.05
CA LYS A 98 -14.89 0.48 -3.31
C LYS A 98 -15.64 -0.83 -3.56
N THR A 99 -16.89 -0.89 -3.14
CA THR A 99 -17.82 -1.97 -3.52
C THR A 99 -17.78 -2.17 -5.03
N PRO A 100 -17.65 -3.42 -5.52
CA PRO A 100 -17.61 -3.68 -6.95
C PRO A 100 -18.82 -3.18 -7.72
N SER A 101 -18.61 -2.70 -8.94
CA SER A 101 -19.70 -2.42 -9.90
C SER A 101 -20.27 -3.71 -10.50
N SER A 102 -21.40 -3.63 -11.20
CA SER A 102 -21.94 -4.80 -11.91
C SER A 102 -20.95 -5.36 -12.93
N THR A 103 -20.29 -4.49 -13.72
CA THR A 103 -19.25 -4.91 -14.66
C THR A 103 -18.07 -5.59 -13.96
N GLU A 104 -17.66 -5.08 -12.79
CA GLU A 104 -16.59 -5.71 -12.02
C GLU A 104 -17.00 -7.06 -11.43
N LEU A 105 -18.28 -7.24 -11.07
CA LEU A 105 -18.83 -8.53 -10.58
C LEU A 105 -19.03 -9.56 -11.69
N ASP A 106 -19.18 -9.13 -12.93
CA ASP A 106 -19.27 -10.02 -14.10
C ASP A 106 -17.90 -10.59 -14.53
N HIS A 107 -16.82 -10.15 -13.87
CA HIS A 107 -15.46 -10.67 -14.04
C HIS A 107 -14.96 -11.36 -12.76
N ASP A 108 -13.83 -12.09 -12.84
CA ASP A 108 -13.19 -12.59 -11.64
C ASP A 108 -12.69 -11.42 -10.75
N TYR A 109 -12.66 -11.63 -9.44
CA TYR A 109 -12.36 -10.56 -8.48
C TYR A 109 -10.98 -9.91 -8.63
N LEU A 110 -10.02 -10.53 -9.34
CA LEU A 110 -8.69 -9.95 -9.59
C LEU A 110 -8.69 -9.02 -10.80
N TRP A 111 -9.62 -9.18 -11.75
CA TRP A 111 -9.66 -8.44 -13.02
C TRP A 111 -9.50 -6.93 -12.83
N ARG A 112 -10.33 -6.30 -12.00
CA ARG A 112 -10.28 -4.84 -11.77
C ARG A 112 -8.97 -4.38 -11.14
N HIS A 113 -8.31 -5.25 -10.38
CA HIS A 113 -7.03 -4.97 -9.74
C HIS A 113 -5.88 -5.13 -10.74
N TYR A 114 -5.99 -6.10 -11.66
CA TYR A 114 -5.04 -6.29 -12.74
C TYR A 114 -5.00 -5.07 -13.68
N ILE A 115 -6.16 -4.49 -14.00
CA ILE A 115 -6.28 -3.27 -14.83
C ILE A 115 -5.58 -2.08 -14.19
N ALA A 116 -5.61 -1.98 -12.85
CA ALA A 116 -5.05 -0.86 -12.11
C ALA A 116 -3.55 -0.99 -11.77
N LEU A 117 -2.88 -2.04 -12.28
CA LEU A 117 -1.46 -2.26 -12.06
C LEU A 117 -0.61 -1.10 -12.62
N PRO A 118 0.53 -0.77 -11.98
CA PRO A 118 1.43 0.26 -12.46
C PRO A 118 2.16 -0.17 -13.72
N ALA A 119 2.36 0.78 -14.65
CA ALA A 119 3.33 0.60 -15.73
C ALA A 119 4.77 0.68 -15.20
N ARG A 120 5.74 0.38 -16.07
CA ARG A 120 7.16 0.59 -15.76
C ARG A 120 7.43 2.06 -15.42
N GLY A 121 8.34 2.28 -14.48
CA GLY A 121 8.62 3.60 -13.94
C GLY A 121 7.55 4.18 -13.01
N GLU A 122 6.37 3.55 -12.92
CA GLU A 122 5.25 4.06 -12.13
C GLU A 122 5.10 3.35 -10.77
N ILE A 123 4.47 4.08 -9.84
CA ILE A 123 3.99 3.59 -8.56
C ILE A 123 2.46 3.58 -8.59
N SER A 124 1.84 2.44 -8.29
CA SER A 124 0.40 2.34 -8.06
C SER A 124 0.14 2.06 -6.59
N ILE A 125 -0.72 2.87 -5.97
CA ILE A 125 -1.13 2.73 -4.59
C ILE A 125 -2.56 2.23 -4.55
N PHE A 126 -2.73 1.05 -3.97
CA PHE A 126 -4.02 0.42 -3.73
C PHE A 126 -4.50 0.79 -2.33
N ASN A 127 -5.42 1.75 -2.27
CA ASN A 127 -6.15 2.11 -1.07
C ASN A 127 -7.39 1.21 -0.94
N ARG A 128 -7.29 0.14 -0.12
CA ARG A 128 -8.00 -1.14 -0.33
C ARG A 128 -7.45 -1.86 -1.57
N SER A 129 -7.71 -3.15 -1.72
CA SER A 129 -7.11 -3.97 -2.79
C SER A 129 -7.90 -5.26 -2.99
N HIS A 130 -7.35 -6.18 -3.79
CA HIS A 130 -7.87 -7.54 -3.99
C HIS A 130 -8.09 -8.30 -2.68
N TYR A 131 -7.42 -7.91 -1.59
CA TYR A 131 -7.61 -8.49 -0.26
C TYR A 131 -9.00 -8.24 0.34
N GLU A 132 -9.80 -7.27 -0.13
CA GLU A 132 -11.20 -7.14 0.29
C GLU A 132 -12.00 -8.44 0.02
N ASN A 133 -11.59 -9.20 -1.00
CA ASN A 133 -12.13 -10.51 -1.36
C ASN A 133 -11.70 -11.65 -0.42
N VAL A 134 -10.94 -11.37 0.64
CA VAL A 134 -10.69 -12.32 1.74
C VAL A 134 -10.81 -11.64 3.11
N LEU A 135 -11.34 -10.40 3.14
CA LEU A 135 -11.57 -9.62 4.34
C LEU A 135 -13.07 -9.38 4.52
N VAL A 136 -13.63 -8.32 3.93
CA VAL A 136 -15.06 -8.01 4.07
C VAL A 136 -15.95 -9.16 3.60
N THR A 137 -15.59 -9.84 2.51
CA THR A 137 -16.33 -11.03 2.03
C THR A 137 -16.18 -12.24 2.94
N ARG A 138 -15.09 -12.35 3.72
CA ARG A 138 -14.91 -13.42 4.73
C ARG A 138 -15.81 -13.19 5.94
N VAL A 139 -16.03 -11.92 6.30
CA VAL A 139 -16.93 -11.52 7.39
C VAL A 139 -18.39 -11.58 6.97
N HIS A 140 -18.68 -11.17 5.72
CA HIS A 140 -20.02 -11.14 5.12
C HIS A 140 -20.04 -12.01 3.85
N PRO A 141 -20.08 -13.35 4.00
CA PRO A 141 -20.00 -14.30 2.89
C PRO A 141 -21.16 -14.19 1.90
N GLU A 142 -22.30 -13.61 2.30
CA GLU A 142 -23.42 -13.32 1.40
C GLU A 142 -23.05 -12.39 0.24
N TYR A 143 -21.96 -11.62 0.34
CA TYR A 143 -21.47 -10.79 -0.75
C TYR A 143 -20.93 -11.62 -1.92
N ILE A 144 -20.42 -12.82 -1.67
CA ILE A 144 -19.90 -13.72 -2.71
C ILE A 144 -21.02 -14.22 -3.61
N LEU A 145 -22.26 -14.30 -3.11
CA LEU A 145 -23.42 -14.70 -3.93
C LEU A 145 -23.70 -13.75 -5.09
N LYS A 146 -23.15 -12.52 -5.04
CA LYS A 146 -23.25 -11.53 -6.13
C LYS A 146 -22.16 -11.68 -7.19
N GLU A 147 -21.16 -12.53 -6.98
CA GLU A 147 -20.06 -12.78 -7.91
C GLU A 147 -20.40 -13.85 -8.96
N ASN A 148 -21.62 -14.40 -8.96
CA ASN A 148 -22.12 -15.37 -9.93
C ASN A 148 -21.17 -16.57 -10.17
N LEU A 149 -20.52 -17.04 -9.11
CA LEU A 149 -19.55 -18.13 -9.21
C LEU A 149 -20.24 -19.48 -9.45
N PRO A 150 -19.67 -20.36 -10.29
CA PRO A 150 -20.14 -21.73 -10.40
C PRO A 150 -20.10 -22.43 -9.03
N ASP A 151 -21.11 -23.28 -8.78
CA ASP A 151 -21.21 -24.13 -7.59
C ASP A 151 -21.34 -23.39 -6.24
N ILE A 152 -21.58 -22.07 -6.25
CA ILE A 152 -21.87 -21.28 -5.05
C ILE A 152 -23.30 -20.73 -5.17
N ASN A 153 -24.27 -21.46 -4.60
CA ASN A 153 -25.69 -21.07 -4.64
C ASN A 153 -26.17 -20.49 -3.31
N SER A 154 -25.49 -20.80 -2.21
CA SER A 154 -25.78 -20.26 -0.89
C SER A 154 -24.51 -20.09 -0.04
N VAL A 155 -24.64 -19.45 1.13
CA VAL A 155 -23.50 -19.21 2.02
C VAL A 155 -22.89 -20.51 2.53
N GLU A 156 -23.69 -21.56 2.65
CA GLU A 156 -23.27 -22.89 3.11
C GLU A 156 -22.29 -23.59 2.15
N ASP A 157 -22.25 -23.17 0.88
CA ASP A 157 -21.29 -23.66 -0.11
C ASP A 157 -19.89 -23.07 0.10
N ILE A 158 -19.78 -21.94 0.83
CA ILE A 158 -18.55 -21.18 1.04
C ILE A 158 -17.76 -21.73 2.25
N LYS A 159 -17.11 -22.87 2.04
CA LYS A 159 -16.33 -23.58 3.07
C LYS A 159 -14.88 -23.09 3.15
N ASP A 160 -14.12 -23.55 4.14
CA ASP A 160 -12.70 -23.15 4.32
C ASP A 160 -11.81 -23.40 3.09
N GLU A 161 -12.10 -24.44 2.30
CA GLU A 161 -11.37 -24.70 1.05
C GLU A 161 -11.54 -23.58 0.00
N PHE A 162 -12.68 -22.87 0.00
CA PHE A 162 -12.89 -21.70 -0.85
C PHE A 162 -11.86 -20.60 -0.56
N TRP A 163 -11.62 -20.33 0.73
CA TRP A 163 -10.70 -19.29 1.18
C TRP A 163 -9.25 -19.66 0.95
N LYS A 164 -8.88 -20.93 1.23
CA LYS A 164 -7.56 -21.47 0.86
C LYS A 164 -7.29 -21.33 -0.64
N LYS A 165 -8.31 -21.54 -1.48
CA LYS A 165 -8.21 -21.32 -2.93
C LYS A 165 -7.99 -19.83 -3.26
N ARG A 166 -8.71 -18.90 -2.61
CA ARG A 166 -8.46 -17.45 -2.79
C ARG A 166 -7.05 -17.03 -2.39
N PHE A 167 -6.51 -17.51 -1.26
CA PHE A 167 -5.11 -17.22 -0.89
C PHE A 167 -4.12 -17.73 -1.93
N LYS A 168 -4.32 -18.94 -2.46
CA LYS A 168 -3.49 -19.48 -3.56
C LYS A 168 -3.58 -18.64 -4.84
N GLN A 169 -4.77 -18.14 -5.18
CA GLN A 169 -4.98 -17.27 -6.34
C GLN A 169 -4.26 -15.92 -6.17
N ILE A 170 -4.40 -15.29 -5.00
CA ILE A 170 -3.71 -14.04 -4.67
C ILE A 170 -2.19 -14.21 -4.75
N ASN A 171 -1.64 -15.27 -4.14
CA ASN A 171 -0.20 -15.56 -4.21
C ASN A 171 0.28 -15.78 -5.65
N ARG A 172 -0.51 -16.48 -6.48
CA ARG A 172 -0.19 -16.66 -7.90
C ARG A 172 -0.17 -15.34 -8.66
N PHE A 173 -1.16 -14.48 -8.43
CA PHE A 173 -1.24 -13.16 -9.03
C PHE A 173 -0.03 -12.30 -8.65
N GLU A 174 0.28 -12.19 -7.35
CA GLU A 174 1.40 -11.39 -6.86
C GLU A 174 2.75 -11.93 -7.32
N LYS A 175 2.92 -13.26 -7.36
CA LYS A 175 4.13 -13.89 -7.89
C LYS A 175 4.31 -13.59 -9.38
N ASN A 176 3.24 -13.65 -10.16
CA ASN A 176 3.29 -13.41 -11.59
C ASN A 176 3.75 -11.98 -11.89
N ILE A 177 3.16 -10.97 -11.25
CA ILE A 177 3.57 -9.57 -11.47
C ILE A 177 4.98 -9.31 -10.94
N TYR A 178 5.38 -9.93 -9.83
CA TYR A 178 6.75 -9.81 -9.30
C TYR A 178 7.80 -10.38 -10.24
N GLN A 179 7.58 -11.57 -10.78
CA GLN A 179 8.49 -12.19 -11.76
C GLN A 179 8.58 -11.38 -13.06
N ASN A 180 7.61 -10.49 -13.29
CA ASN A 180 7.60 -9.53 -14.37
C ASN A 180 7.89 -8.13 -13.83
N GLY A 181 8.80 -7.95 -12.87
CA GLY A 181 9.38 -6.65 -12.49
C GLY A 181 8.48 -5.71 -11.67
N THR A 182 7.36 -6.18 -11.13
CA THR A 182 6.53 -5.39 -10.20
C THR A 182 6.94 -5.65 -8.76
N ILE A 183 7.49 -4.66 -8.07
CA ILE A 183 7.78 -4.75 -6.63
C ILE A 183 6.48 -4.59 -5.85
N VAL A 184 6.14 -5.56 -4.99
CA VAL A 184 4.88 -5.56 -4.22
C VAL A 184 5.17 -5.34 -2.74
N LEU A 185 4.59 -4.28 -2.16
CA LEU A 185 4.69 -3.96 -0.74
C LEU A 185 3.29 -3.87 -0.12
N LYS A 186 3.01 -4.67 0.92
CA LYS A 186 1.68 -4.74 1.54
C LYS A 186 1.73 -4.28 2.99
N PHE A 187 0.93 -3.28 3.33
CA PHE A 187 0.90 -2.68 4.66
C PHE A 187 -0.47 -2.87 5.30
N PHE A 188 -0.48 -3.54 6.45
CA PHE A 188 -1.63 -3.56 7.35
C PHE A 188 -1.44 -2.51 8.44
N LEU A 189 -2.30 -1.49 8.47
CA LEU A 189 -2.28 -0.47 9.52
C LEU A 189 -3.07 -0.99 10.72
N HIS A 190 -2.34 -1.48 11.73
CA HIS A 190 -2.89 -2.13 12.91
C HIS A 190 -3.27 -1.11 13.99
N ILE A 191 -4.55 -0.72 14.01
CA ILE A 191 -5.13 0.21 14.98
C ILE A 191 -5.81 -0.55 16.12
N SER A 192 -5.72 -0.04 17.34
CA SER A 192 -6.49 -0.62 18.45
C SER A 192 -7.97 -0.27 18.36
N LYS A 193 -8.81 -1.16 18.89
CA LYS A 193 -10.25 -0.89 19.06
C LYS A 193 -10.51 0.37 19.90
N LYS A 194 -9.59 0.68 20.84
CA LYS A 194 -9.62 1.88 21.69
C LYS A 194 -9.37 3.16 20.87
N GLU A 195 -8.27 3.20 20.12
CA GLU A 195 -7.94 4.37 19.31
C GLU A 195 -8.96 4.58 18.19
N GLN A 196 -9.48 3.52 17.57
CA GLN A 196 -10.56 3.63 16.59
C GLN A 196 -11.80 4.32 17.18
N LYS A 197 -12.19 3.99 18.43
CA LYS A 197 -13.30 4.67 19.13
C LYS A 197 -13.03 6.17 19.26
N LYS A 198 -11.84 6.53 19.75
CA LYS A 198 -11.42 7.93 19.93
C LYS A 198 -11.47 8.70 18.61
N ARG A 199 -11.02 8.08 17.52
CA ARG A 199 -11.03 8.69 16.18
C ARG A 199 -12.43 8.84 15.60
N PHE A 200 -13.35 7.91 15.87
CA PHE A 200 -14.75 8.07 15.46
C PHE A 200 -15.41 9.22 16.20
N ILE A 201 -15.28 9.28 17.53
CA ILE A 201 -15.82 10.40 18.34
C ILE A 201 -15.28 11.74 17.82
N GLY A 202 -13.95 11.86 17.67
CA GLY A 202 -13.36 13.09 17.15
C GLY A 202 -13.66 13.42 15.68
N ARG A 203 -14.26 12.50 14.90
CA ARG A 203 -14.79 12.80 13.56
C ARG A 203 -16.22 13.33 13.63
N ILE A 204 -17.01 12.85 14.58
CA ILE A 204 -18.40 13.28 14.84
C ILE A 204 -18.40 14.68 15.45
N ASP A 205 -17.44 14.96 16.34
CA ASP A 205 -17.32 16.24 17.05
C ASP A 205 -16.75 17.36 16.15
N ASP A 206 -16.18 17.03 14.98
CA ASP A 206 -15.55 17.96 14.06
C ASP A 206 -16.36 18.07 12.76
N PRO A 207 -17.16 19.15 12.56
CA PRO A 207 -17.98 19.34 11.38
C PRO A 207 -17.21 19.22 10.06
N ALA A 208 -15.92 19.60 10.02
CA ALA A 208 -15.09 19.49 8.82
C ALA A 208 -14.71 18.04 8.46
N LYS A 209 -14.97 17.09 9.37
CA LYS A 209 -14.70 15.65 9.21
C LYS A 209 -15.96 14.80 9.16
N ASN A 210 -17.15 15.34 9.42
CA ASN A 210 -18.42 14.59 9.39
C ASN A 210 -18.63 13.84 8.07
N TRP A 211 -18.25 14.44 6.95
CA TRP A 211 -18.36 13.80 5.62
C TRP A 211 -17.49 12.54 5.47
N LYS A 212 -16.49 12.33 6.36
CA LYS A 212 -15.63 11.13 6.41
C LYS A 212 -16.17 10.03 7.32
N PHE A 213 -17.33 10.23 7.93
CA PHE A 213 -17.95 9.28 8.84
C PHE A 213 -19.15 8.63 8.15
N SER A 214 -19.18 7.30 8.16
CA SER A 214 -20.32 6.51 7.69
C SER A 214 -20.91 5.71 8.85
N PRO A 215 -22.24 5.67 9.03
CA PRO A 215 -22.88 4.76 9.98
C PRO A 215 -22.51 3.28 9.76
N VAL A 216 -22.19 2.91 8.51
CA VAL A 216 -21.71 1.57 8.15
C VAL A 216 -20.42 1.22 8.90
N ASP A 217 -19.50 2.18 9.09
CA ASP A 217 -18.23 1.96 9.80
C ASP A 217 -18.47 1.49 11.27
N ILE A 218 -19.56 1.93 11.89
CA ILE A 218 -19.96 1.50 13.24
C ILE A 218 -20.58 0.11 13.22
N ALA A 219 -21.32 -0.24 12.16
CA ALA A 219 -21.83 -1.60 11.98
C ALA A 219 -20.66 -2.58 11.81
N GLU A 220 -19.68 -2.27 10.97
CA GLU A 220 -18.47 -3.10 10.76
C GLU A 220 -17.65 -3.26 12.04
N ARG A 221 -17.61 -2.23 12.91
CA ARG A 221 -16.93 -2.30 14.21
C ARG A 221 -17.50 -3.38 15.14
N LYS A 222 -18.76 -3.81 14.96
CA LYS A 222 -19.35 -4.93 15.73
C LYS A 222 -18.66 -6.26 15.42
N PHE A 223 -18.25 -6.45 14.17
CA PHE A 223 -17.53 -7.62 13.65
C PHE A 223 -16.02 -7.56 13.86
N TRP A 224 -15.54 -6.77 14.84
CA TRP A 224 -14.11 -6.57 15.08
C TRP A 224 -13.33 -7.88 15.16
N LYS A 225 -13.83 -8.87 15.92
CA LYS A 225 -13.15 -10.16 16.10
C LYS A 225 -13.06 -10.93 14.78
N ASP A 226 -14.12 -10.90 13.98
CA ASP A 226 -14.19 -11.59 12.69
C ASP A 226 -13.22 -10.97 11.70
N TYR A 227 -13.12 -9.63 11.66
CA TYR A 227 -12.11 -8.94 10.88
C TYR A 227 -10.68 -9.24 11.34
N GLN A 228 -10.41 -9.25 12.65
CA GLN A 228 -9.06 -9.60 13.15
C GLN A 228 -8.67 -11.00 12.66
N LYS A 229 -9.58 -11.98 12.78
CA LYS A 229 -9.36 -13.34 12.28
C LYS A 229 -9.14 -13.37 10.76
N ALA A 230 -9.94 -12.66 9.98
CA ALA A 230 -9.77 -12.58 8.53
C ALA A 230 -8.41 -11.96 8.13
N TYR A 231 -7.95 -10.94 8.87
CA TYR A 231 -6.61 -10.36 8.67
C TYR A 231 -5.49 -11.34 9.03
N GLU A 232 -5.59 -12.05 10.16
CA GLU A 232 -4.63 -13.09 10.56
C GLU A 232 -4.52 -14.16 9.46
N GLU A 233 -5.65 -14.73 9.03
CA GLU A 233 -5.70 -15.73 7.96
C GLU A 233 -5.09 -15.20 6.65
N ALA A 234 -5.48 -14.00 6.22
CA ALA A 234 -4.98 -13.41 4.98
C ALA A 234 -3.47 -13.15 5.02
N ILE A 235 -2.97 -12.55 6.10
CA ILE A 235 -1.55 -12.21 6.25
C ILE A 235 -0.70 -13.47 6.34
N SER A 236 -1.06 -14.44 7.18
CA SER A 236 -0.32 -15.69 7.35
C SER A 236 -0.24 -16.51 6.07
N ASN A 237 -1.30 -16.52 5.25
CA ASN A 237 -1.33 -17.30 4.03
C ASN A 237 -0.77 -16.57 2.80
N THR A 238 -0.48 -15.27 2.89
CA THR A 238 -0.05 -14.48 1.71
C THR A 238 1.18 -13.59 1.94
N SER A 239 1.80 -13.60 3.12
CA SER A 239 3.13 -12.99 3.25
C SER A 239 4.18 -13.90 2.62
N THR A 240 4.95 -13.38 1.66
CA THR A 240 5.97 -14.13 0.92
C THR A 240 7.24 -13.29 0.77
N GLU A 241 8.35 -13.91 0.34
CA GLU A 241 9.59 -13.16 0.09
C GLU A 241 9.44 -12.13 -1.04
N TYR A 242 8.62 -12.44 -2.05
CA TYR A 242 8.41 -11.59 -3.22
C TYR A 242 7.30 -10.55 -3.05
N ALA A 243 6.39 -10.78 -2.11
CA ALA A 243 5.31 -9.87 -1.75
C ALA A 243 5.10 -9.94 -0.23
N PRO A 244 5.94 -9.24 0.56
CA PRO A 244 5.86 -9.27 2.02
C PRO A 244 4.68 -8.44 2.55
N TRP A 245 4.10 -8.90 3.65
CA TRP A 245 3.25 -8.09 4.52
C TRP A 245 4.06 -7.41 5.60
N PHE A 246 3.67 -6.17 5.91
CA PHE A 246 4.16 -5.40 7.05
C PHE A 246 2.98 -5.03 7.95
N ILE A 247 3.09 -5.35 9.25
CA ILE A 247 2.11 -4.95 10.26
C ILE A 247 2.64 -3.68 10.95
N ILE A 248 1.97 -2.56 10.69
CA ILE A 248 2.42 -1.24 11.15
C ILE A 248 1.53 -0.75 12.30
N PRO A 249 2.09 -0.41 13.47
CA PRO A 249 1.35 0.25 14.55
C PRO A 249 0.67 1.52 14.05
N ALA A 250 -0.65 1.61 14.20
CA ALA A 250 -1.45 2.66 13.63
C ALA A 250 -2.05 3.65 14.64
N ASP A 251 -1.77 3.51 15.94
CA ASP A 251 -2.31 4.39 16.98
C ASP A 251 -1.62 5.77 16.95
N ASN A 252 -0.28 5.83 16.83
CA ASN A 252 0.47 7.07 16.64
C ASN A 252 0.68 7.36 15.15
N LYS A 253 -0.14 8.26 14.58
CA LYS A 253 -0.09 8.59 13.14
C LYS A 253 1.28 9.02 12.62
N TRP A 254 2.06 9.74 13.43
CA TRP A 254 3.40 10.21 13.02
C TRP A 254 4.33 9.02 12.78
N PHE A 255 4.30 8.03 13.67
CA PHE A 255 5.11 6.83 13.57
C PHE A 255 4.67 5.96 12.40
N THR A 256 3.37 5.76 12.22
CA THR A 256 2.82 5.01 11.08
C THR A 256 3.35 5.54 9.74
N ARG A 257 3.36 6.87 9.57
CA ARG A 257 3.86 7.53 8.35
C ARG A 257 5.37 7.32 8.18
N LEU A 258 6.12 7.49 9.27
CA LEU A 258 7.56 7.31 9.27
C LEU A 258 7.94 5.87 8.90
N ALA A 259 7.37 4.87 9.57
CA ALA A 259 7.65 3.45 9.34
C ALA A 259 7.36 3.05 7.88
N ILE A 260 6.19 3.41 7.35
CA ILE A 260 5.83 3.09 5.96
C ILE A 260 6.79 3.76 4.98
N THR A 261 7.05 5.07 5.13
CA THR A 261 7.94 5.80 4.22
C THR A 261 9.35 5.22 4.24
N HIS A 262 9.84 4.86 5.43
CA HIS A 262 11.16 4.27 5.59
C HIS A 262 11.26 2.88 4.93
N ILE A 263 10.25 2.04 5.10
CA ILE A 263 10.20 0.71 4.46
C ILE A 263 10.21 0.84 2.94
N ILE A 264 9.39 1.75 2.38
CA ILE A 264 9.35 1.97 0.92
C ILE A 264 10.71 2.47 0.43
N TYR A 265 11.29 3.47 1.09
CA TYR A 265 12.62 3.99 0.76
C TYR A 265 13.68 2.88 0.73
N LYS A 266 13.68 2.00 1.75
CA LYS A 266 14.63 0.90 1.85
C LYS A 266 14.44 -0.15 0.77
N GLN A 267 13.19 -0.43 0.40
CA GLN A 267 12.92 -1.29 -0.73
C GLN A 267 13.50 -0.69 -2.02
N PHE A 268 13.30 0.61 -2.27
CA PHE A 268 13.84 1.27 -3.45
C PHE A 268 15.37 1.28 -3.43
N GLU A 269 15.99 1.41 -2.25
CA GLU A 269 17.45 1.41 -2.09
C GLU A 269 18.05 0.08 -2.50
N SER A 270 17.36 -1.03 -2.18
CA SER A 270 17.79 -2.37 -2.57
C SER A 270 17.76 -2.65 -4.08
N LEU A 271 17.03 -1.84 -4.85
CA LEU A 271 16.93 -2.01 -6.31
C LEU A 271 18.14 -1.43 -7.06
N ASN A 272 19.01 -0.67 -6.39
CA ASN A 272 20.18 -0.01 -7.00
C ASN A 272 19.82 0.74 -8.30
N LEU A 273 18.73 1.50 -8.28
CA LEU A 273 18.27 2.27 -9.45
C LEU A 273 19.29 3.35 -9.80
N GLU A 274 19.65 3.42 -11.08
CA GLU A 274 20.55 4.42 -11.64
C GLU A 274 19.85 5.18 -12.77
N TYR A 275 20.26 6.43 -13.00
CA TYR A 275 19.83 7.14 -14.19
C TYR A 275 20.41 6.47 -15.43
N PRO A 276 19.69 6.48 -16.57
CA PRO A 276 20.21 5.95 -17.82
C PRO A 276 21.55 6.61 -18.17
N VAL A 277 22.55 5.78 -18.51
CA VAL A 277 23.83 6.29 -18.98
C VAL A 277 23.62 6.91 -20.37
N VAL A 278 23.91 8.21 -20.48
CA VAL A 278 23.88 8.90 -21.77
C VAL A 278 24.98 8.32 -22.64
N LYS A 279 24.60 7.72 -23.78
CA LYS A 279 25.57 7.18 -24.74
C LYS A 279 26.45 8.30 -25.30
N PRO A 280 27.74 8.04 -25.63
CA PRO A 280 28.65 9.07 -26.13
C PRO A 280 28.08 9.88 -27.30
N GLU A 281 27.36 9.23 -28.22
CA GLU A 281 26.77 9.87 -29.40
C GLU A 281 25.70 10.90 -29.02
N ILE A 282 24.85 10.57 -28.03
CA ILE A 282 23.82 11.47 -27.50
C ILE A 282 24.48 12.62 -26.74
N SER A 283 25.55 12.35 -26.00
CA SER A 283 26.30 13.39 -25.27
C SER A 283 26.89 14.43 -26.22
N GLU A 284 27.50 14.00 -27.32
CA GLU A 284 28.03 14.90 -28.35
C GLU A 284 26.93 15.73 -29.01
N GLU A 285 25.79 15.12 -29.32
CA GLU A 285 24.63 15.81 -29.88
C GLU A 285 24.08 16.87 -28.90
N LEU A 286 23.95 16.52 -27.62
CA LEU A 286 23.53 17.46 -26.57
C LEU A 286 24.49 18.65 -26.44
N GLN A 287 25.80 18.43 -26.57
CA GLN A 287 26.77 19.53 -26.57
C GLN A 287 26.64 20.42 -27.80
N LYS A 288 26.39 19.85 -28.99
CA LYS A 288 26.13 20.62 -30.22
C LYS A 288 24.86 21.47 -30.08
N ILE A 289 23.76 20.89 -29.60
CA ILE A 289 22.51 21.62 -29.34
C ILE A 289 22.74 22.74 -28.32
N LYS A 290 23.47 22.46 -27.24
CA LYS A 290 23.82 23.48 -26.24
C LYS A 290 24.59 24.65 -26.87
N GLN A 291 25.58 24.38 -27.73
CA GLN A 291 26.33 25.42 -28.42
C GLN A 291 25.42 26.23 -29.37
N GLN A 292 24.53 25.56 -30.09
CA GLN A 292 23.54 26.22 -30.96
C GLN A 292 22.65 27.18 -30.17
N LEU A 293 22.08 26.73 -29.05
CA LEU A 293 21.23 27.56 -28.17
C LEU A 293 21.99 28.74 -27.55
N ILE A 294 23.27 28.56 -27.19
CA ILE A 294 24.11 29.67 -26.70
C ILE A 294 24.37 30.70 -27.79
N SER A 295 24.49 30.24 -29.05
CA SER A 295 24.73 31.11 -30.20
C SER A 295 23.48 31.80 -30.75
N GLU A 296 22.29 31.45 -30.25
CA GLU A 296 21.06 32.19 -30.55
C GLU A 296 21.17 33.57 -29.90
N ASN A 297 21.46 34.60 -30.71
CA ASN A 297 21.33 35.98 -30.29
C ASN A 297 19.89 36.19 -29.83
N GLY A 298 19.70 36.54 -28.56
CA GLY A 298 18.40 36.74 -27.93
C GLY A 298 17.56 37.81 -28.62
N ASN A 299 16.87 37.42 -29.69
CA ASN A 299 15.76 38.13 -30.29
C ASN A 299 14.54 37.23 -30.13
N GLY A 300 14.01 37.16 -28.92
CA GLY A 300 12.76 36.47 -28.60
C GLY A 300 11.85 37.38 -27.79
N ASN A 301 10.74 37.77 -28.43
CA ASN A 301 9.52 38.48 -28.00
C ASN A 301 9.23 38.62 -26.49
#